data_AF-A0A957ABZ0-F1
#
_entry.id   AF-A0A957ABZ0-F1
#
_cell.length_a   1.000
_cell.length_b   1.000
_cell.length_c   1.000
_cell.angle_alpha   90.00
_cell.angle_beta   90.00
_cell.angle_gamma   90.00
#
_symmetry.space_group_name_H-M   'P 1'
#
loop_
_entity.id
_entity.type
_entity.pdbx_description
1 polymer ?
#
loop_
_entity_poly.entity_id
_entity_poly.type
_entity_poly.pdbx_seq_one_letter_code
_entity_poly.pdbx_strand_id
1 'polypeptide(L)'
;MSEEPGRIGIEHFDARRWTAASEALARADRESRLTAPDFERYGLVSTLLGQDKAGAELWARANRMYVDSGQPAAAARCAFWLGLSHLDRGEMALGGGWLARAARHVEEAGECPERWYLR
;
A
#
# COMPACT_ATOMS: atom_id res chain seq x y z
N MET A 1 -5.82 15.61 -25.10
CA MET A 1 -4.79 15.24 -24.11
C MET A 1 -5.51 14.84 -22.85
N SER A 2 -5.90 13.56 -22.72
CA SER A 2 -6.53 13.06 -21.50
C SER A 2 -5.39 12.69 -20.55
N GLU A 3 -5.16 13.47 -19.50
CA GLU A 3 -4.27 13.07 -18.42
C GLU A 3 -4.85 11.83 -17.76
N GLU A 4 -4.04 10.78 -17.66
CA GLU A 4 -4.41 9.53 -17.00
C GLU A 4 -4.67 9.85 -15.53
N PRO A 5 -5.88 9.68 -14.98
CA PRO A 5 -6.27 10.17 -13.65
C PRO A 5 -5.32 9.78 -12.50
N GLY A 6 -4.63 8.65 -12.60
CA GLY A 6 -3.59 8.25 -11.65
C GLY A 6 -2.38 9.19 -11.65
N ARG A 7 -1.99 9.75 -12.80
CA ARG A 7 -0.85 10.65 -12.96
C ARG A 7 -0.97 11.93 -12.13
N ILE A 8 -2.15 12.55 -12.09
CA ILE A 8 -2.41 13.74 -11.26
C ILE A 8 -2.21 13.40 -9.78
N GLY A 9 -2.70 12.22 -9.36
CA GLY A 9 -2.48 11.71 -8.00
C GLY A 9 -1.00 11.55 -7.66
N ILE A 10 -0.21 11.00 -8.58
CA ILE A 10 1.24 10.85 -8.44
C ILE A 10 1.95 12.22 -8.37
N GLU A 11 1.58 13.18 -9.22
CA GLU A 11 2.18 14.52 -9.20
C GLU A 11 1.90 15.26 -7.89
N HIS A 12 0.71 15.08 -7.29
CA HIS A 12 0.43 15.59 -5.94
C HIS A 12 1.23 14.85 -4.87
N PHE A 13 1.39 13.53 -4.99
CA PHE A 13 2.19 12.71 -4.09
C PHE A 13 3.65 13.16 -4.07
N ASP A 14 4.28 13.31 -5.25
CA ASP A 14 5.68 13.71 -5.39
C ASP A 14 5.91 15.13 -4.84
N ALA A 15 4.93 16.01 -5.01
CA ALA A 15 4.92 17.36 -4.44
C ALA A 15 4.53 17.40 -2.94
N ARG A 16 4.33 16.25 -2.29
CA ARG A 16 3.92 16.11 -0.88
C ARG A 16 2.60 16.81 -0.51
N ARG A 17 1.71 16.99 -1.49
CA ARG A 17 0.37 17.56 -1.30
C ARG A 17 -0.60 16.45 -0.90
N TRP A 18 -0.44 15.89 0.30
CA TRP A 18 -1.08 14.64 0.72
C TRP A 18 -2.59 14.62 0.54
N THR A 19 -3.31 15.65 1.00
CA THR A 19 -4.77 15.73 0.84
C THR A 19 -5.17 15.71 -0.64
N ALA A 20 -4.51 16.51 -1.48
CA ALA A 20 -4.79 16.56 -2.91
C ALA A 20 -4.42 15.23 -3.62
N ALA A 21 -3.34 14.58 -3.19
CA ALA A 21 -2.95 13.26 -3.69
C ALA A 21 -4.02 12.21 -3.35
N SER A 22 -4.50 12.20 -2.11
CA SER A 22 -5.57 11.31 -1.66
C SER A 22 -6.85 11.50 -2.47
N GLU A 23 -7.27 12.74 -2.72
CA GLU A 23 -8.49 13.05 -3.47
C GLU A 23 -8.38 12.63 -4.94
N ALA A 24 -7.23 12.89 -5.57
CA ALA A 24 -6.98 12.52 -6.96
C ALA A 24 -6.86 11.00 -7.14
N LEU A 25 -6.15 10.30 -6.26
CA LEU A 25 -6.04 8.84 -6.28
C LEU A 25 -7.40 8.17 -5.99
N ALA A 26 -8.20 8.71 -5.06
CA ALA A 26 -9.56 8.25 -4.81
C ALA A 26 -10.46 8.37 -6.05
N ARG A 27 -10.33 9.47 -6.81
CA ARG A 27 -11.04 9.66 -8.08
C ARG A 27 -10.63 8.60 -9.08
N ALA A 28 -9.33 8.38 -9.25
CA ALA A 28 -8.78 7.42 -10.19
C ALA A 28 -9.13 5.96 -9.85
N ASP A 29 -9.23 5.59 -8.55
CA ASP A 29 -9.69 4.27 -8.11
C ASP A 29 -11.13 3.99 -8.57
N ARG A 30 -12.03 4.97 -8.41
CA ARG A 30 -13.44 4.83 -8.86
C ARG A 30 -13.57 4.61 -10.36
N GLU A 31 -12.59 5.08 -11.13
CA GLU A 31 -12.54 4.88 -12.58
C GLU A 31 -11.79 3.59 -12.99
N SER A 32 -11.37 2.77 -12.02
CA SER A 32 -10.62 1.51 -12.21
C SER A 32 -9.30 1.69 -12.97
N ARG A 33 -8.56 2.77 -12.71
CA ARG A 33 -7.33 3.13 -13.44
C ARG A 33 -6.03 3.01 -12.65
N LEU A 34 -6.08 2.51 -11.41
CA LEU A 34 -4.91 2.46 -10.56
C LEU A 34 -4.10 1.19 -10.77
N THR A 35 -2.79 1.36 -10.90
CA THR A 35 -1.81 0.26 -10.88
C THR A 35 -1.46 -0.13 -9.43
N ALA A 36 -0.75 -1.25 -9.24
CA ALA A 36 -0.32 -1.66 -7.89
C ALA A 36 0.56 -0.58 -7.20
N PRO A 37 1.53 0.06 -7.88
CA PRO A 37 2.26 1.19 -7.33
C PRO A 37 1.38 2.40 -6.96
N ASP A 38 0.26 2.61 -7.65
CA ASP A 38 -0.65 3.72 -7.32
C ASP A 38 -1.45 3.42 -6.06
N PHE A 39 -1.94 2.18 -5.91
CA PHE A 39 -2.58 1.73 -4.66
C PHE A 39 -1.62 1.76 -3.48
N GLU A 40 -0.35 1.42 -3.70
CA GLU A 40 0.69 1.51 -2.68
C GLU A 40 0.89 2.96 -2.21
N ARG A 41 1.05 3.91 -3.15
CA ARG A 41 1.14 5.35 -2.83
C ARG A 41 -0.13 5.85 -2.17
N TYR A 42 -1.30 5.41 -2.62
CA TYR A 42 -2.57 5.81 -2.03
C TYR A 42 -2.69 5.28 -0.59
N GLY A 43 -2.37 4.01 -0.34
CA GLY A 43 -2.31 3.44 1.00
C GLY A 43 -1.37 4.20 1.92
N LEU A 44 -0.19 4.60 1.43
CA LEU A 44 0.75 5.43 2.18
C LEU A 44 0.17 6.81 2.52
N VAL A 45 -0.40 7.53 1.55
CA VAL A 45 -1.03 8.84 1.79
C VAL A 45 -2.16 8.73 2.79
N SER A 46 -3.04 7.72 2.65
CA SER A 46 -4.13 7.49 3.59
C SER A 46 -3.62 7.19 5.00
N THR A 47 -2.52 6.45 5.13
CA THR A 47 -1.85 6.24 6.43
C THR A 47 -1.35 7.55 7.01
N LEU A 48 -0.67 8.39 6.21
CA LEU A 48 -0.14 9.69 6.65
C LEU A 48 -1.23 10.68 7.07
N LEU A 49 -2.43 10.56 6.49
CA LEU A 49 -3.60 11.38 6.82
C LEU A 49 -4.45 10.80 7.97
N GLY A 50 -4.05 9.66 8.57
CA GLY A 50 -4.82 8.99 9.63
C GLY A 50 -6.14 8.37 9.15
N GLN A 51 -6.25 8.05 7.86
CA GLN A 51 -7.43 7.42 7.26
C GLN A 51 -7.36 5.89 7.38
N ASP A 52 -7.19 5.38 8.60
CA ASP A 52 -6.67 4.02 8.85
C ASP A 52 -7.47 2.91 8.17
N LYS A 53 -8.81 2.99 8.18
CA LYS A 53 -9.67 1.98 7.55
C LYS A 53 -9.50 1.96 6.02
N ALA A 54 -9.48 3.13 5.39
CA ALA A 54 -9.28 3.25 3.95
C ALA A 54 -7.86 2.81 3.58
N GLY A 55 -6.85 3.26 4.33
CA GLY A 55 -5.46 2.84 4.17
C GLY A 55 -5.31 1.32 4.23
N ALA A 56 -5.98 0.66 5.17
CA ALA A 56 -5.92 -0.79 5.32
C ALA A 56 -6.45 -1.54 4.08
N GLU A 57 -7.57 -1.09 3.51
CA GLU A 57 -8.11 -1.66 2.28
C GLU A 57 -7.19 -1.43 1.07
N LEU A 58 -6.57 -0.26 0.97
CA LEU A 58 -5.65 0.10 -0.10
C LEU A 58 -4.38 -0.75 -0.06
N TRP A 59 -3.78 -0.93 1.13
CA TRP A 59 -2.63 -1.81 1.31
C TRP A 59 -2.96 -3.28 0.95
N ALA A 60 -4.17 -3.75 1.30
CA ALA A 60 -4.60 -5.09 0.97
C ALA A 60 -4.76 -5.29 -0.55
N ARG A 61 -5.31 -4.29 -1.26
CA ARG A 61 -5.42 -4.30 -2.73
C ARG A 61 -4.04 -4.29 -3.39
N ALA A 62 -3.14 -3.40 -2.96
CA ALA A 62 -1.77 -3.34 -3.47
C ALA A 62 -1.03 -4.67 -3.27
N ASN A 63 -1.12 -5.25 -2.06
CA ASN A 63 -0.54 -6.57 -1.78
C ASN A 63 -1.06 -7.63 -2.75
N ARG A 64 -2.38 -7.73 -2.96
CA ARG A 64 -2.98 -8.70 -3.88
C ARG A 64 -2.45 -8.53 -5.31
N MET A 65 -2.41 -7.29 -5.82
CA MET A 65 -1.90 -7.04 -7.17
C MET A 65 -0.41 -7.38 -7.33
N TYR A 66 0.40 -7.15 -6.30
CA TYR A 66 1.81 -7.56 -6.32
C TYR A 66 1.98 -9.07 -6.23
N VAL A 67 1.13 -9.77 -5.48
CA VAL A 67 1.11 -11.25 -5.47
C VAL A 67 0.73 -11.78 -6.85
N ASP A 68 -0.35 -11.27 -7.45
CA ASP A 68 -0.83 -11.72 -8.76
C ASP A 68 0.17 -11.44 -9.89
N SER A 69 1.02 -10.42 -9.74
CA SER A 69 2.09 -10.08 -10.68
C SER A 69 3.46 -10.70 -10.37
N GLY A 70 3.56 -11.55 -9.35
CA GLY A 70 4.80 -12.23 -9.00
C GLY A 70 5.90 -11.32 -8.45
N GLN A 71 5.52 -10.26 -7.71
CA GLN A 71 6.43 -9.28 -7.11
C GLN A 71 6.44 -9.40 -5.57
N PRO A 72 7.05 -10.46 -5.00
CA PRO A 72 6.94 -10.80 -3.59
C PRO A 72 7.53 -9.73 -2.65
N ALA A 73 8.63 -9.06 -3.02
CA ALA A 73 9.20 -7.99 -2.19
C ALA A 73 8.21 -6.81 -2.01
N ALA A 74 7.56 -6.37 -3.10
CA ALA A 74 6.55 -5.30 -3.02
C ALA A 74 5.29 -5.77 -2.28
N ALA A 75 4.90 -7.03 -2.43
CA ALA A 75 3.82 -7.63 -1.64
C ALA A 75 4.15 -7.64 -0.14
N ALA A 76 5.39 -7.98 0.24
CA ALA A 76 5.86 -7.97 1.63
C ALA A 76 5.75 -6.57 2.25
N ARG A 77 6.19 -5.54 1.53
CA ARG A 77 6.09 -4.14 1.97
C ARG A 77 4.65 -3.73 2.25
N CYS A 78 3.72 -4.07 1.37
CA CYS A 78 2.29 -3.79 1.58
C CYS A 78 1.73 -4.54 2.79
N ALA A 79 2.07 -5.83 2.93
CA ALA A 79 1.63 -6.65 4.06
C ALA A 79 2.21 -6.14 5.40
N PHE A 80 3.45 -5.66 5.41
CA PHE A 80 4.08 -5.06 6.58
C PHE A 80 3.34 -3.81 7.05
N TRP A 81 3.14 -2.83 6.16
CA TRP A 81 2.44 -1.58 6.50
C TRP A 81 1.00 -1.84 6.95
N LEU A 82 0.30 -2.77 6.30
CA LEU A 82 -1.03 -3.19 6.74
C LEU A 82 -1.00 -3.82 8.14
N GLY A 83 -0.04 -4.71 8.40
CA GLY A 83 0.17 -5.31 9.71
C GLY A 83 0.39 -4.25 10.78
N LEU A 84 1.29 -3.30 10.53
CA LEU A 84 1.58 -2.19 11.44
C LEU A 84 0.33 -1.32 11.70
N SER A 85 -0.42 -0.95 10.66
CA SER A 85 -1.66 -0.17 10.82
C SER A 85 -2.74 -0.90 11.63
N HIS A 86 -2.77 -2.24 11.63
CA HIS A 86 -3.64 -3.01 12.53
C HIS A 86 -3.12 -3.00 13.97
N LEU A 87 -1.81 -3.15 14.17
CA LEU A 87 -1.20 -3.13 15.51
C LEU A 87 -1.36 -1.76 16.19
N ASP A 88 -1.18 -0.67 15.46
CA ASP A 88 -1.36 0.70 15.99
C ASP A 88 -2.80 0.95 16.48
N ARG A 89 -3.78 0.19 15.97
CA ARG A 89 -5.19 0.21 16.40
C ARG A 89 -5.52 -0.85 17.46
N GLY A 90 -4.54 -1.59 17.96
CA GLY A 90 -4.73 -2.66 18.95
C GLY A 90 -5.31 -3.96 18.39
N GLU A 91 -5.40 -4.11 17.06
CA GLU A 91 -5.97 -5.27 16.39
C GLU A 91 -4.92 -6.39 16.24
N MET A 92 -4.44 -6.90 17.37
CA MET A 92 -3.26 -7.80 17.46
C MET A 92 -3.33 -9.02 16.54
N ALA A 93 -4.49 -9.68 16.47
CA ALA A 93 -4.66 -10.88 15.63
C ALA A 93 -4.56 -10.56 14.13
N LEU A 94 -5.16 -9.45 13.69
CA LEU A 94 -5.10 -9.02 12.30
C LEU A 94 -3.69 -8.55 11.94
N GLY A 95 -3.07 -7.74 12.81
CA GLY A 95 -1.70 -7.26 12.63
C GLY A 95 -0.70 -8.41 12.52
N GLY A 96 -0.72 -9.34 13.47
CA GLY A 96 0.15 -10.52 13.45
C GLY A 96 -0.06 -11.39 12.20
N GLY A 97 -1.31 -11.58 11.76
CA GLY A 97 -1.62 -12.34 10.55
C GLY A 97 -1.09 -11.70 9.26
N TRP A 98 -0.98 -10.38 9.20
CA TRP A 98 -0.37 -9.66 8.07
C TRP A 98 1.15 -9.64 8.14
N LEU A 99 1.75 -9.48 9.33
CA LEU A 99 3.21 -9.59 9.50
C LEU A 99 3.73 -10.99 9.17
N ALA A 100 3.00 -12.04 9.55
CA ALA A 100 3.31 -13.41 9.14
C ALA A 100 3.28 -13.59 7.61
N ARG A 101 2.37 -12.89 6.92
CA ARG A 101 2.33 -12.87 5.45
C ARG A 101 3.49 -12.10 4.84
N ALA A 102 3.86 -10.96 5.43
CA ALA A 102 5.06 -10.23 5.03
C ALA A 102 6.31 -11.11 5.14
N ALA A 103 6.44 -11.90 6.20
CA ALA A 103 7.56 -12.84 6.39
C ALA A 103 7.64 -13.88 5.26
N ARG A 104 6.52 -14.52 4.91
CA ARG A 104 6.47 -15.49 3.79
C ARG A 104 6.85 -14.84 2.46
N HIS A 105 6.37 -13.62 2.19
CA HIS A 105 6.74 -12.91 0.97
C HIS A 105 8.23 -12.52 0.92
N VAL A 106 8.84 -12.19 2.06
CA VAL A 106 10.30 -11.97 2.13
C VAL A 106 11.07 -13.26 1.86
N GLU A 107 10.59 -14.40 2.36
CA GLU A 107 11.19 -15.71 2.06
C GLU A 107 11.12 -16.02 0.56
N GLU A 108 9.97 -15.78 -0.07
CA GLU A 108 9.78 -15.94 -1.52
C GLU A 108 10.67 -14.99 -2.35
N ALA A 109 10.91 -13.77 -1.87
CA ALA A 109 11.72 -12.77 -2.56
C ALA A 109 13.23 -13.02 -2.46
N GLY A 110 13.71 -13.72 -1.42
CA GLY A 110 15.13 -13.92 -1.17
C GLY A 110 15.81 -12.69 -0.53
N GLU A 111 16.90 -12.20 -1.12
CA GLU A 111 17.59 -10.99 -0.64
C GLU A 111 16.87 -9.73 -1.11
N CYS A 112 16.19 -9.06 -0.18
CA CYS A 112 15.50 -7.79 -0.43
C CYS A 112 15.59 -6.84 0.77
N PRO A 113 15.44 -5.51 0.57
CA PRO A 113 15.39 -4.54 1.66
C PRO A 113 14.28 -4.81 2.67
N GLU A 114 13.12 -5.30 2.22
CA GLU A 114 11.95 -5.57 3.07
C GLU A 114 12.22 -6.61 4.17
N ARG A 115 13.26 -7.43 4.03
CA ARG A 115 13.71 -8.36 5.10
C ARG A 115 14.04 -7.62 6.40
N TRP A 116 14.45 -6.36 6.33
CA TRP A 116 14.76 -5.56 7.51
C TRP A 116 13.53 -5.06 8.28
N TYR A 117 12.34 -5.11 7.68
CA TYR A 117 11.11 -4.71 8.38
C TYR A 117 10.68 -5.72 9.45
N LEU A 118 11.19 -6.95 9.39
CA LEU A 118 10.74 -8.08 10.20
C LEU A 118 11.83 -8.59 11.16
N ARG A 119 12.84 -7.77 11.44
CA ARG A 119 13.96 -8.09 12.34
C ARG A 119 13.88 -7.33 13.66
#